data_AF-R6ICF9-F1
#
_entry.id   AF-R6ICF9-F1
#
_cell.length_a   1.000
_cell.length_b   1.000
_cell.length_c   1.000
_cell.angle_alpha   90.00
_cell.angle_beta   90.00
_cell.angle_gamma   90.00
#
_symmetry.space_group_name_H-M   'P 1'
#
loop_
_entity.id
_entity.type
_entity.pdbx_description
1 polymer ?
#
loop_
_entity_poly.entity_id
_entity_poly.type
_entity_poly.pdbx_seq_one_letter_code
_entity_poly.pdbx_strand_id
1 'polypeptide(L)'
;MLPAPEVGFSHNTGRSIDVSLYLLATGENAGMISGFDEPSVRQYADFAGGTTLERYRRDLLRSAMQMAGFTASETEWWHFDYGDIKGFAHLNVKPQ
;
A
#
# COMPACT_ATOMS: atom_id res chain seq x y z
N MET A 1 -4.46 10.79 10.96
CA MET A 1 -3.33 11.73 11.15
C MET A 1 -2.11 10.86 11.39
N LEU A 2 -1.01 11.07 10.66
CA LEU A 2 0.23 10.31 10.88
C LEU A 2 0.77 10.61 12.29
N PRO A 3 1.44 9.65 12.94
CA PRO A 3 2.04 9.86 14.25
C PRO A 3 3.18 10.89 14.19
N ALA A 4 3.61 11.37 15.35
CA ALA A 4 4.78 12.24 15.43
C ALA A 4 6.04 11.52 14.90
N PRO A 5 6.97 12.23 14.23
CA PRO A 5 8.15 11.62 13.62
C PRO A 5 8.99 10.76 14.58
N GLU A 6 9.09 11.19 15.84
CA GLU A 6 9.82 10.51 16.92
C GLU A 6 9.18 9.19 17.36
N VAL A 7 7.90 8.94 17.04
CA VAL A 7 7.22 7.66 17.29
C VAL A 7 7.45 6.70 16.13
N GLY A 8 7.59 7.23 14.91
CA GLY A 8 7.60 6.43 13.69
C GLY A 8 6.23 5.80 13.38
N PHE A 9 6.15 5.14 12.24
CA PHE A 9 4.97 4.44 11.74
C PHE A 9 5.36 3.09 11.12
N SER A 10 4.40 2.38 10.54
CA SER A 10 4.58 1.02 10.02
C SER A 10 5.79 0.87 9.09
N HIS A 11 5.99 1.79 8.15
CA HIS A 11 7.14 1.83 7.24
C HIS A 11 8.50 1.86 7.96
N ASN A 12 8.59 2.51 9.12
CA ASN A 12 9.82 2.58 9.91
C ASN A 12 10.26 1.23 10.47
N THR A 13 9.38 0.22 10.46
CA THR A 13 9.71 -1.15 10.89
C THR A 13 10.24 -2.03 9.76
N GLY A 14 10.20 -1.56 8.51
CA GLY A 14 10.56 -2.35 7.32
C GLY A 14 9.52 -3.41 6.91
N ARG A 15 8.37 -3.48 7.60
CA ARG A 15 7.30 -4.45 7.30
C ARG A 15 6.29 -3.96 6.26
N SER A 16 6.34 -2.68 5.91
CA SER A 16 5.38 -2.05 5.01
C SER A 16 5.99 -1.83 3.65
N ILE A 17 5.19 -2.00 2.61
CA ILE A 17 5.59 -1.76 1.23
C ILE A 17 4.51 -1.01 0.48
N ASP A 18 4.96 -0.17 -0.45
CA ASP A 18 4.12 0.52 -1.41
C ASP A 18 4.41 -0.02 -2.81
N VAL A 19 3.42 -0.64 -3.44
CA VAL A 19 3.61 -1.39 -4.69
C VAL A 19 2.46 -1.17 -5.68
N SER A 20 2.75 -1.42 -6.95
CA SER A 20 1.79 -1.36 -8.05
C SER A 20 2.03 -2.51 -9.04
N LEU A 21 1.20 -2.56 -10.09
CA LEU A 21 1.29 -3.54 -11.16
C LEU A 21 1.97 -2.94 -12.40
N TYR A 22 2.63 -3.80 -13.17
CA TYR A 22 3.13 -3.48 -14.50
C TYR A 22 2.76 -4.60 -15.48
N LEU A 23 2.73 -4.26 -16.77
CA LEU A 23 2.40 -5.20 -17.83
C LEU A 23 3.65 -5.99 -18.24
N LEU A 24 3.65 -7.31 -18.02
CA LEU A 24 4.82 -8.15 -18.35
C LEU A 24 5.24 -8.09 -19.83
N ALA A 25 4.27 -7.91 -20.74
CA ALA A 25 4.53 -7.87 -22.17
C ALA A 25 5.29 -6.61 -22.61
N THR A 26 5.12 -5.49 -21.91
CA THR A 26 5.68 -4.18 -22.31
C THR A 26 6.65 -3.60 -21.30
N GLY A 27 6.62 -4.06 -20.05
CA GLY A 27 7.35 -3.45 -18.93
C GLY A 27 6.73 -2.15 -18.42
N GLU A 28 5.62 -1.69 -19.00
CA GLU A 28 4.99 -0.43 -18.62
C GLU A 28 4.12 -0.56 -17.37
N ASN A 29 4.01 0.53 -16.60
CA ASN A 29 3.10 0.60 -15.45
C ASN A 29 1.67 0.35 -15.89
N ALA A 30 0.96 -0.50 -15.14
CA ALA A 30 -0.47 -0.67 -15.35
C ALA A 30 -1.21 0.57 -14.84
N GLY A 31 -2.18 1.08 -15.60
CA GLY A 31 -3.06 2.14 -15.13
C GLY A 31 -3.87 1.66 -13.91
N MET A 32 -3.72 2.36 -12.79
CA MET A 32 -4.37 2.10 -11.50
C MET A 32 -5.42 3.17 -11.19
N ILE A 33 -6.16 2.97 -10.09
CA ILE A 33 -7.29 3.82 -9.71
C ILE A 33 -6.90 5.29 -9.45
N SER A 34 -5.65 5.52 -9.04
CA SER A 34 -5.00 6.83 -8.87
C SER A 34 -3.48 6.68 -9.05
N GLY A 35 -2.74 7.78 -9.04
CA GLY A 35 -1.30 7.73 -8.78
C GLY A 35 -0.97 7.36 -7.32
N PHE A 36 0.30 7.04 -7.08
CA PHE A 36 0.87 7.01 -5.73
C PHE A 36 0.82 8.41 -5.12
N ASP A 37 0.56 8.49 -3.81
CA ASP A 37 0.48 9.72 -3.01
C ASP A 37 -0.45 10.79 -3.60
N GLU A 38 -1.37 10.40 -4.48
CA GLU A 38 -2.34 11.31 -5.07
C GLU A 38 -3.32 11.74 -3.98
N PRO A 39 -3.40 13.03 -3.61
CA PRO A 39 -4.22 13.49 -2.50
C PRO A 39 -5.69 13.63 -2.92
N SER A 40 -6.32 12.51 -3.27
CA SER A 40 -7.70 12.47 -3.75
C SER A 40 -8.44 11.28 -3.16
N VAL A 41 -9.78 11.32 -3.16
CA VAL A 41 -10.60 10.18 -2.71
C VAL A 41 -10.38 8.90 -3.52
N ARG A 42 -9.69 8.98 -4.65
CA ARG A 42 -9.36 7.81 -5.49
C ARG A 42 -8.32 6.91 -4.82
N GLN A 43 -7.55 7.42 -3.87
CA GLN A 43 -6.55 6.63 -3.13
C GLN A 43 -7.18 5.54 -2.25
N TYR A 44 -8.43 5.73 -1.81
CA TYR A 44 -9.11 4.78 -0.92
C TYR A 44 -9.27 3.42 -1.58
N ALA A 45 -9.00 2.39 -0.80
CA ALA A 45 -8.89 1.05 -1.32
C ALA A 45 -10.24 0.51 -1.81
N ASP A 46 -11.37 1.04 -1.33
CA ASP A 46 -12.72 0.69 -1.79
C ASP A 46 -13.39 1.79 -2.64
N PHE A 47 -12.62 2.75 -3.18
CA PHE A 47 -13.16 3.78 -4.05
C PHE A 47 -13.92 3.19 -5.25
N ALA A 48 -15.19 3.58 -5.42
CA ALA A 48 -16.08 2.98 -6.42
C ALA A 48 -15.93 3.58 -7.84
N GLY A 49 -15.27 4.74 -7.98
CA GLY A 49 -15.12 5.42 -9.27
C GLY A 49 -14.10 4.76 -10.20
N GLY A 50 -13.65 5.51 -11.21
CA GLY A 50 -12.72 5.02 -12.24
C GLY A 50 -13.36 4.02 -13.22
N THR A 51 -12.52 3.44 -14.06
CA THR A 51 -12.89 2.40 -15.02
C THR A 51 -12.98 1.04 -14.35
N THR A 52 -13.72 0.12 -14.96
CA THR A 52 -13.78 -1.28 -14.51
C THR A 52 -12.39 -1.94 -14.48
N LEU A 53 -11.52 -1.60 -15.43
CA LEU A 53 -10.17 -2.16 -15.51
C LEU A 53 -9.26 -1.67 -14.37
N GLU A 54 -9.33 -0.39 -14.00
CA GLU A 54 -8.58 0.16 -12.86
C GLU A 54 -9.01 -0.48 -11.54
N ARG A 55 -10.32 -0.64 -11.31
CA ARG A 55 -10.84 -1.33 -10.12
C ARG A 55 -10.42 -2.80 -10.08
N TYR A 56 -10.54 -3.50 -11.22
CA TYR A 56 -10.09 -4.89 -11.32
C TYR A 56 -8.60 -5.03 -10.98
N ARG A 57 -7.74 -4.15 -11.50
CA ARG A 57 -6.29 -4.18 -11.20
C ARG A 57 -5.97 -3.90 -9.75
N ARG A 58 -6.67 -2.94 -9.13
CA ARG A 58 -6.58 -2.70 -7.68
C ARG A 58 -6.95 -3.95 -6.88
N ASP A 59 -8.07 -4.56 -7.21
CA ASP A 59 -8.57 -5.75 -6.49
C ASP A 59 -7.66 -6.97 -6.72
N LEU A 60 -7.08 -7.09 -7.92
CA LEU A 60 -6.06 -8.09 -8.24
C LEU A 60 -4.80 -7.90 -7.38
N LEU A 61 -4.27 -6.67 -7.31
CA LEU A 61 -3.11 -6.37 -6.48
C LEU A 61 -3.38 -6.70 -5.02
N ARG A 62 -4.51 -6.24 -4.48
CA ARG A 62 -4.94 -6.53 -3.11
C ARG A 62 -4.96 -8.04 -2.85
N SER A 63 -5.61 -8.80 -3.73
CA SER A 63 -5.74 -10.25 -3.58
C SER A 63 -4.38 -10.96 -3.63
N ALA A 64 -3.50 -10.56 -4.55
CA ALA A 64 -2.15 -11.11 -4.67
C ALA A 64 -1.31 -10.87 -3.41
N MET A 65 -1.35 -9.64 -2.89
CA MET A 65 -0.64 -9.26 -1.66
C MET A 65 -1.19 -10.00 -0.44
N GLN A 66 -2.51 -10.15 -0.33
CA GLN A 66 -3.14 -10.91 0.76
C GLN A 66 -2.77 -12.40 0.73
N MET A 67 -2.73 -13.02 -0.45
CA MET A 67 -2.25 -14.41 -0.59
C MET A 67 -0.77 -14.56 -0.20
N ALA A 68 0.03 -13.51 -0.37
CA ALA A 68 1.44 -13.47 0.06
C ALA A 68 1.61 -13.17 1.56
N GLY A 69 0.52 -13.00 2.32
CA GLY A 69 0.56 -12.77 3.77
C GLY A 69 0.58 -11.30 4.19
N PHE A 70 0.31 -10.38 3.28
CA PHE A 70 0.18 -8.95 3.61
C PHE A 70 -1.26 -8.56 3.95
N THR A 71 -1.41 -7.48 4.71
CA THR A 71 -2.68 -6.81 4.98
C THR A 71 -2.73 -5.51 4.18
N ALA A 72 -3.82 -5.28 3.45
CA ALA A 72 -4.00 -4.08 2.65
C ALA A 72 -4.48 -2.90 3.51
N SER A 73 -4.00 -1.70 3.22
CA SER A 73 -4.55 -0.47 3.78
C SER A 73 -5.95 -0.19 3.24
N GLU A 74 -6.82 0.40 4.07
CA GLU A 74 -8.12 0.91 3.63
C GLU A 74 -7.99 2.30 2.98
N THR A 75 -6.96 3.05 3.35
CA THR A 75 -6.78 4.45 2.97
C THR A 75 -5.90 4.64 1.75
N GLU A 76 -5.02 3.69 1.43
CA GLU A 76 -4.04 3.80 0.35
C GLU A 76 -4.01 2.46 -0.41
N TRP A 77 -4.52 2.41 -1.64
CA TRP A 77 -4.66 1.15 -2.38
C TRP A 77 -3.34 0.43 -2.66
N TRP A 78 -2.22 1.15 -2.58
CA TRP A 78 -0.87 0.65 -2.85
C TRP A 78 -0.12 0.21 -1.59
N HIS A 79 -0.60 0.54 -0.39
CA HIS A 79 0.10 0.29 0.88
C HIS A 79 -0.29 -1.07 1.46
N PHE A 80 0.72 -1.85 1.81
CA PHE A 80 0.58 -3.19 2.38
C PHE A 80 1.51 -3.40 3.58
N ASP A 81 0.99 -4.04 4.62
CA ASP A 81 1.69 -4.34 5.86
C ASP A 81 1.90 -5.85 6.02
N TYR A 82 3.11 -6.28 6.37
CA TYR A 82 3.42 -7.68 6.69
C TYR A 82 3.42 -7.94 8.20
N GLY A 83 2.68 -8.96 8.65
CA GLY A 83 2.66 -9.40 10.05
C GLY A 83 2.16 -8.36 11.07
N ASP A 84 2.30 -8.68 12.37
CA ASP A 84 1.98 -7.78 13.49
C ASP A 84 3.16 -6.84 13.77
N ILE A 85 2.88 -5.54 13.89
CA ILE A 85 3.85 -4.49 14.22
C ILE A 85 4.66 -4.79 15.49
N LYS A 86 4.09 -5.49 16.47
CA LYS A 86 4.75 -5.81 17.75
C LYS A 86 5.99 -6.69 17.58
N GLY A 87 6.13 -7.38 16.45
CA GLY A 87 7.27 -8.25 16.16
C GLY A 87 8.50 -7.52 15.59
N PHE A 88 8.41 -6.22 15.29
CA PHE A 88 9.43 -5.52 14.52
C PHE A 88 9.93 -4.25 15.23
N ALA A 89 11.26 -4.09 15.27
CA ALA A 89 11.88 -2.87 15.76
C ALA A 89 11.71 -1.73 14.76
N HIS A 90 11.53 -0.50 15.26
CA HIS A 90 11.58 0.70 14.41
C HIS A 90 13.04 1.02 14.09
N LEU A 91 13.41 0.97 12.82
CA LEU A 91 14.80 0.99 12.34
C LEU A 91 15.45 2.38 12.40
N ASN A 92 14.67 3.44 12.54
CA ASN A 92 15.13 4.83 12.53
C ASN A 92 14.66 5.66 13.75
N VAL A 93 14.08 5.00 14.77
CA VAL A 93 13.76 5.64 16.05
C VAL A 93 14.83 5.24 17.04
N LYS A 94 15.44 6.22 17.73
CA LYS A 94 16.45 5.91 18.76
C LYS A 94 15.78 5.07 19.87
N PRO A 95 16.43 4.01 20.37
CA PRO A 95 15.95 3.32 21.57
C PRO A 95 15.77 4.35 22.69
N GLN A 96 14.64 4.30 23.40
CA GLN A 96 14.47 5.02 24.66
C GLN A 96 15.33 4.40 25.75
#